data_AF-A0A445LZ15-F1
#
_entry.id   AF-A0A445LZ15-F1
#
_cell.length_a   1.000
_cell.length_b   1.000
_cell.length_c   1.000
_cell.angle_alpha   90.00
_cell.angle_beta   90.00
_cell.angle_gamma   90.00
#
_symmetry.space_group_name_H-M   'P 1'
#
loop_
_entity.id
_entity.type
_entity.pdbx_description
1 polymer ?
#
loop_
_entity_poly.entity_id
_entity_poly.type
_entity_poly.pdbx_seq_one_letter_code
_entity_poly.pdbx_strand_id
1 'polypeptide(L)'
;MPSILKLFSLPKPLTLRPQFSRHPTTTSDRGLVFHEKVLYLKALKVNPNKAFRLNPTLRSSPLSTLKSVTRSLSSLGIPRAAMGRILDMLPVLLTCDPYLQFYPLLDFLLHEVPILYPDVHLSILRSPRLLVCSVNNQLRPTLCFLRELGFSGPHSLTCQTTLLLVSNVEDTLLPKIEFLKGLGFTHEEVANMVVRSPGLLTFSVEKNLGPKVEFFLREMNGDVAELKRFPQYFSFSLERRIKPRFGMLRRVGVSMNLEDMLKVSDGGFNARLVDSTSRFFR
;
A
#
# COMPACT_ATOMS: atom_id res chain seq x y z
N MET A 1 88.61 -52.81 -8.51
CA MET A 1 87.86 -53.09 -7.27
C MET A 1 88.58 -52.38 -6.12
N PRO A 2 87.97 -51.51 -5.29
CA PRO A 2 86.63 -50.90 -5.32
C PRO A 2 86.59 -49.35 -5.10
N SER A 3 85.43 -48.77 -5.47
CA SER A 3 84.63 -47.67 -4.86
C SER A 3 85.27 -46.30 -4.57
N ILE A 4 85.01 -45.21 -5.32
CA ILE A 4 83.76 -44.41 -5.44
C ILE A 4 83.14 -44.08 -4.07
N LEU A 5 83.37 -42.83 -3.60
CA LEU A 5 82.42 -41.92 -2.94
C LEU A 5 83.18 -40.67 -2.40
N LYS A 6 83.34 -39.65 -3.24
CA LYS A 6 83.68 -38.28 -2.85
C LYS A 6 82.66 -37.38 -3.52
N LEU A 7 81.61 -36.97 -2.82
CA LEU A 7 80.70 -35.89 -3.20
C LEU A 7 79.83 -35.52 -1.99
N PHE A 8 79.65 -34.22 -1.79
CA PHE A 8 78.74 -33.52 -0.86
C PHE A 8 79.22 -33.25 0.58
N SER A 9 79.92 -32.12 0.74
CA SER A 9 79.87 -31.32 1.97
C SER A 9 78.69 -30.35 1.86
N LEU A 10 77.76 -30.43 2.81
CA LEU A 10 76.57 -29.57 2.91
C LEU A 10 76.97 -28.13 3.28
N PRO A 11 76.43 -27.08 2.62
CA PRO A 11 76.51 -25.71 3.11
C PRO A 11 75.58 -25.52 4.32
N LYS A 12 76.02 -24.68 5.28
CA LYS A 12 75.25 -24.27 6.45
C LYS A 12 73.86 -23.72 6.06
N PRO A 13 72.80 -24.01 6.82
CA PRO A 13 71.48 -23.47 6.52
C PRO A 13 71.46 -21.95 6.68
N LEU A 14 71.10 -21.27 5.59
CA LEU A 14 70.68 -19.87 5.60
C LEU A 14 69.41 -19.78 6.45
N THR A 15 69.50 -19.11 7.60
CA THR A 15 68.32 -18.70 8.37
C THR A 15 67.54 -17.68 7.56
N LEU A 16 66.61 -18.16 6.73
CA LEU A 16 65.54 -17.36 6.15
C LEU A 16 64.64 -16.89 7.30
N ARG A 17 64.83 -15.64 7.73
CA ARG A 17 63.79 -14.94 8.49
C ARG A 17 62.51 -14.97 7.64
N PRO A 18 61.37 -15.44 8.16
CA PRO A 18 60.11 -15.20 7.49
C PRO A 18 59.91 -13.69 7.44
N GLN A 19 60.03 -13.10 6.25
CA GLN A 19 59.41 -11.82 5.98
C GLN A 19 57.91 -12.06 6.14
N PHE A 20 57.37 -11.71 7.30
CA PHE A 20 55.94 -11.48 7.44
C PHE A 20 55.60 -10.32 6.52
N SER A 21 55.22 -10.64 5.28
CA SER A 21 54.40 -9.74 4.47
C SER A 21 53.15 -9.47 5.28
N ARG A 22 53.10 -8.31 5.93
CA ARG A 22 51.87 -7.77 6.50
C ARG A 22 50.98 -7.38 5.34
N HIS A 23 50.28 -8.35 4.76
CA HIS A 23 49.07 -8.04 4.01
C HIS A 23 48.05 -7.51 5.02
N PRO A 24 47.52 -6.29 4.84
CA PRO A 24 46.46 -5.80 5.71
C PRO A 24 45.25 -6.71 5.51
N THR A 25 44.81 -7.31 6.61
CA THR A 25 43.59 -8.09 6.68
C THR A 25 42.39 -7.21 6.32
N THR A 26 41.53 -7.73 5.46
CA THR A 26 40.37 -7.13 4.78
C THR A 26 39.20 -6.71 5.70
N THR A 27 39.45 -6.48 6.98
CA THR A 27 38.45 -6.08 7.98
C THR A 27 38.10 -4.59 7.94
N SER A 28 39.03 -3.73 7.52
CA SER A 28 38.79 -2.28 7.41
C SER A 28 37.71 -1.94 6.37
N ASP A 29 37.74 -2.62 5.22
CA ASP A 29 36.84 -2.37 4.10
C ASP A 29 35.40 -2.80 4.40
N ARG A 30 35.21 -3.94 5.08
CA ARG A 30 33.86 -4.41 5.46
C ARG A 30 33.12 -3.45 6.39
N GLY A 31 33.84 -2.84 7.34
CA GLY A 31 33.28 -1.82 8.23
C GLY A 31 32.89 -0.53 7.49
N LEU A 32 33.73 -0.10 6.55
CA LEU A 32 33.48 1.06 5.70
C LEU A 32 32.26 0.85 4.80
N VAL A 33 32.18 -0.27 4.08
CA VAL A 33 31.04 -0.61 3.21
C VAL A 33 29.73 -0.68 3.99
N PHE A 34 29.77 -1.23 5.21
CA PHE A 34 28.61 -1.25 6.10
C PHE A 34 28.20 0.18 6.53
N HIS A 35 29.17 1.03 6.89
CA HIS A 35 28.93 2.41 7.25
C HIS A 35 28.32 3.22 6.09
N GLU A 36 28.86 3.09 4.88
CA GLU A 36 28.31 3.74 3.68
C GLU A 36 26.86 3.36 3.42
N LYS A 37 26.52 2.07 3.60
CA LYS A 37 25.14 1.58 3.48
C LYS A 37 24.22 2.22 4.51
N VAL A 38 24.67 2.36 5.76
CA VAL A 38 23.91 3.05 6.81
C VAL A 38 23.70 4.53 6.45
N LEU A 39 24.73 5.22 5.97
CA LEU A 39 24.61 6.62 5.52
C LEU A 39 23.64 6.76 4.35
N TYR A 40 23.69 5.83 3.39
CA TYR A 40 22.79 5.82 2.25
C TYR A 40 21.32 5.65 2.67
N LEU A 41 21.03 4.71 3.58
CA LEU A 41 19.68 4.53 4.14
C LEU A 41 19.20 5.80 4.86
N LYS A 42 20.07 6.43 5.67
CA LYS A 42 19.76 7.70 6.35
C LYS A 42 19.48 8.83 5.36
N ALA A 43 20.24 8.93 4.27
CA ALA A 43 20.03 9.93 3.22
C ALA A 43 18.68 9.74 2.50
N LEU A 44 18.16 8.52 2.45
CA LEU A 44 16.82 8.20 1.97
C LEU A 44 15.73 8.36 3.04
N LYS A 45 16.07 8.73 4.28
CA LYS A 45 15.17 8.74 5.44
C LYS A 45 14.57 7.37 5.78
N VAL A 46 15.30 6.29 5.48
CA VAL A 46 14.95 4.91 5.88
C VAL A 46 15.62 4.62 7.23
N ASN A 47 14.90 4.04 8.18
CA ASN A 47 15.45 3.65 9.47
C ASN A 47 16.38 2.43 9.30
N PRO A 48 17.72 2.56 9.52
CA PRO A 48 18.64 1.46 9.27
C PRO A 48 18.40 0.26 10.20
N ASN A 49 18.12 0.51 11.49
CA ASN A 49 17.90 -0.55 12.47
C ASN A 49 16.68 -1.39 12.11
N LYS A 50 15.59 -0.73 11.69
CA LYS A 50 14.39 -1.39 11.18
C LYS A 50 14.70 -2.18 9.91
N ALA A 51 15.41 -1.57 8.96
CA ALA A 51 15.74 -2.19 7.68
C ALA A 51 16.58 -3.48 7.86
N PHE A 52 17.66 -3.46 8.65
CA PHE A 52 18.49 -4.64 8.90
C PHE A 52 17.80 -5.74 9.73
N ARG A 53 16.82 -5.37 10.55
CA ARG A 53 16.01 -6.33 11.32
C ARG A 53 15.00 -7.04 10.43
N LEU A 54 14.26 -6.27 9.62
CA LEU A 54 13.20 -6.81 8.75
C LEU A 54 13.72 -7.39 7.43
N ASN A 55 14.96 -7.07 7.05
CA ASN A 55 15.63 -7.65 5.89
C ASN A 55 17.10 -7.99 6.23
N PRO A 56 17.36 -9.14 6.89
CA PRO A 56 18.72 -9.50 7.33
C PRO A 56 19.75 -9.64 6.19
N THR A 57 19.32 -10.02 4.98
CA THR A 57 20.19 -10.15 3.79
C THR A 57 20.75 -8.79 3.35
N LEU A 58 20.16 -7.69 3.79
CA LEU A 58 20.68 -6.34 3.57
C LEU A 58 22.10 -6.18 4.09
N ARG A 59 22.52 -6.92 5.12
CA ARG A 59 23.89 -6.86 5.64
C ARG A 59 24.91 -7.29 4.59
N SER A 60 24.66 -8.40 3.89
CA SER A 60 25.55 -8.95 2.87
C SER A 60 25.31 -8.38 1.47
N SER A 61 24.15 -7.76 1.21
CA SER A 61 23.84 -7.17 -0.09
C SER A 61 24.79 -6.00 -0.45
N PRO A 62 25.31 -5.93 -1.69
CA PRO A 62 26.13 -4.79 -2.14
C PRO A 62 25.35 -3.46 -2.12
N LEU A 63 26.04 -2.35 -1.87
CA LEU A 63 25.42 -1.02 -1.95
C LEU A 63 24.88 -0.70 -3.37
N SER A 64 25.48 -1.29 -4.41
CA SER A 64 25.01 -1.17 -5.79
C SER A 64 23.59 -1.72 -5.98
N THR A 65 23.18 -2.76 -5.24
CA THR A 65 21.81 -3.29 -5.26
C THR A 65 20.81 -2.24 -4.78
N LEU A 66 21.07 -1.60 -3.63
CA LEU A 66 20.21 -0.52 -3.12
C LEU A 66 20.15 0.67 -4.10
N LYS A 67 21.29 1.03 -4.68
CA LYS A 67 21.37 2.08 -5.71
C LYS A 67 20.63 1.68 -7.00
N SER A 68 20.52 0.39 -7.31
CA SER A 68 19.74 -0.11 -8.45
C SER A 68 18.25 0.05 -8.18
N VAL A 69 17.77 -0.39 -7.02
CA VAL A 69 16.37 -0.27 -6.58
C VAL A 69 15.90 1.17 -6.61
N THR A 70 16.68 2.10 -6.07
CA THR A 70 16.32 3.53 -6.05
C THR A 70 16.31 4.15 -7.44
N ARG A 71 17.24 3.78 -8.33
CA ARG A 71 17.21 4.20 -9.74
C ARG A 71 15.96 3.68 -10.45
N SER A 72 15.60 2.41 -10.25
CA SER A 72 14.39 1.83 -10.84
C SER A 72 13.12 2.48 -10.30
N LEU A 73 13.03 2.76 -9.00
CA LEU A 73 11.90 3.52 -8.44
C LEU A 73 11.84 4.95 -9.03
N SER A 74 13.01 5.58 -9.23
CA SER A 74 13.07 6.89 -9.89
C SER A 74 12.62 6.84 -11.34
N SER A 75 12.98 5.80 -12.11
CA SER A 75 12.53 5.64 -13.51
C SER A 75 11.03 5.35 -13.61
N LEU A 76 10.43 4.82 -12.54
CA LEU A 76 8.97 4.69 -12.41
C LEU A 76 8.28 6.00 -12.02
N GLY A 77 9.01 7.13 -11.95
CA GLY A 77 8.44 8.43 -11.58
C GLY A 77 8.18 8.59 -10.08
N ILE A 78 8.71 7.72 -9.21
CA ILE A 78 8.53 7.85 -7.76
C ILE A 78 9.44 8.97 -7.22
N PRO A 79 8.88 10.02 -6.59
CA PRO A 79 9.67 11.11 -6.04
C PRO A 79 10.57 10.62 -4.91
N ARG A 80 11.78 11.19 -4.80
CA ARG A 80 12.75 10.85 -3.74
C ARG A 80 12.16 10.96 -2.32
N ALA A 81 11.28 11.95 -2.09
CA ALA A 81 10.59 12.14 -0.83
C ALA A 81 9.64 10.97 -0.46
N ALA A 82 9.05 10.29 -1.46
CA ALA A 82 8.20 9.13 -1.25
C ALA A 82 9.00 7.82 -1.21
N MET A 83 10.09 7.73 -1.95
CA MET A 83 10.95 6.55 -2.03
C MET A 83 11.43 6.07 -0.66
N GLY A 84 11.88 6.99 0.20
CA GLY A 84 12.26 6.68 1.57
C GLY A 84 11.17 5.99 2.38
N ARG A 85 9.95 6.52 2.31
CA ARG A 85 8.77 5.97 2.99
C ARG A 85 8.43 4.56 2.49
N ILE A 86 8.51 4.35 1.17
CA ILE A 86 8.26 3.05 0.54
C ILE A 86 9.27 2.02 1.03
N LEU A 87 10.57 2.35 0.98
CA LEU A 87 11.64 1.44 1.37
C LEU A 87 11.69 1.19 2.89
N ASP A 88 11.28 2.16 3.71
CA ASP A 88 11.11 1.97 5.15
C ASP A 88 9.90 1.07 5.48
N MET A 89 8.82 1.19 4.71
CA MET A 89 7.63 0.33 4.81
C MET A 89 7.91 -1.09 4.33
N LEU A 90 8.70 -1.24 3.26
CA LEU A 90 8.98 -2.50 2.59
C LEU A 90 10.49 -2.76 2.50
N PRO A 91 11.19 -3.04 3.63
CA PRO A 91 12.64 -3.23 3.61
C PRO A 91 13.13 -4.37 2.72
N VAL A 92 12.27 -5.34 2.40
CA VAL A 92 12.57 -6.43 1.46
C VAL A 92 13.00 -5.92 0.07
N LEU A 93 12.47 -4.76 -0.36
CA LEU A 93 12.83 -4.14 -1.63
C LEU A 93 14.30 -3.68 -1.67
N LEU A 94 14.95 -3.44 -0.52
CA LEU A 94 16.33 -2.96 -0.48
C LEU A 94 17.35 -3.96 -1.06
N THR A 95 16.95 -5.22 -1.21
CA THR A 95 17.81 -6.30 -1.70
C THR A 95 17.21 -7.04 -2.91
N CYS A 96 16.09 -6.57 -3.45
CA CYS A 96 15.45 -7.25 -4.58
C CYS A 96 16.21 -6.96 -5.88
N ASP A 97 16.02 -7.84 -6.88
CA ASP A 97 16.30 -7.51 -8.27
C ASP A 97 15.15 -6.63 -8.79
N PRO A 98 15.39 -5.36 -9.15
CA PRO A 98 14.31 -4.47 -9.58
C PRO A 98 13.64 -4.90 -10.88
N TYR A 99 14.37 -5.58 -11.78
CA TYR A 99 13.80 -6.06 -13.04
C TYR A 99 12.80 -7.17 -12.75
N LEU A 100 13.21 -8.19 -11.99
CA LEU A 100 12.33 -9.30 -11.62
C LEU A 100 11.18 -8.88 -10.69
N GLN A 101 11.42 -7.89 -9.81
CA GLN A 101 10.43 -7.45 -8.85
C GLN A 101 9.37 -6.53 -9.47
N PHE A 102 9.77 -5.59 -10.32
CA PHE A 102 8.85 -4.55 -10.82
C PHE A 102 8.26 -4.89 -12.19
N TYR A 103 8.98 -5.58 -13.07
CA TYR A 103 8.49 -5.86 -14.42
C TYR A 103 7.16 -6.62 -14.45
N PRO A 104 6.97 -7.73 -13.69
CA PRO A 104 5.68 -8.43 -13.69
C PRO A 104 4.52 -7.56 -13.22
N LEU A 105 4.75 -6.69 -12.24
CA LEU A 105 3.75 -5.74 -11.77
C LEU A 105 3.41 -4.71 -12.86
N LEU A 106 4.42 -4.17 -13.55
CA LEU A 106 4.20 -3.17 -14.60
C LEU A 106 3.44 -3.78 -15.77
N ASP A 107 3.84 -4.96 -16.22
CA ASP A 107 3.15 -5.69 -17.28
C ASP A 107 1.68 -5.93 -16.92
N PHE A 108 1.43 -6.42 -15.70
CA PHE A 108 0.08 -6.60 -15.17
C PHE A 108 -0.72 -5.29 -15.12
N LEU A 109 -0.16 -4.20 -14.59
CA LEU A 109 -0.87 -2.93 -14.48
C LEU A 109 -1.17 -2.29 -15.84
N LEU A 110 -0.24 -2.38 -16.79
CA LEU A 110 -0.37 -1.76 -18.11
C LEU A 110 -1.28 -2.55 -19.05
N HIS A 111 -1.21 -3.88 -19.01
CA HIS A 111 -1.89 -4.73 -19.99
C HIS A 111 -3.13 -5.44 -19.43
N GLU A 112 -3.11 -5.87 -18.17
CA GLU A 112 -4.26 -6.54 -17.56
C GLU A 112 -5.20 -5.57 -16.83
N VAL A 113 -4.68 -4.52 -16.18
CA VAL A 113 -5.49 -3.49 -15.46
C VAL A 113 -5.76 -2.22 -16.29
N PRO A 114 -5.38 -2.20 -17.57
CA PRO A 114 -5.07 -1.00 -18.39
C PRO A 114 -4.85 0.36 -17.68
N ILE A 115 -3.93 0.42 -16.72
CA ILE A 115 -3.48 1.71 -16.15
C ILE A 115 -2.53 2.40 -17.14
N LEU A 116 -2.76 3.68 -17.42
CA LEU A 116 -1.86 4.45 -18.28
C LEU A 116 -0.48 4.58 -17.61
N TYR A 117 0.60 4.48 -18.39
CA TYR A 117 1.97 4.56 -17.87
C TYR A 117 2.23 5.81 -16.99
N PRO A 118 1.76 7.03 -17.35
CA PRO A 118 1.89 8.20 -16.48
C PRO A 118 1.22 8.05 -15.12
N ASP A 119 0.24 7.16 -14.94
CA ASP A 119 -0.52 6.98 -13.70
C ASP A 119 -0.05 5.78 -12.86
N VAL A 120 0.87 4.97 -13.38
CA VAL A 120 1.41 3.81 -12.65
C VAL A 120 2.05 4.24 -11.33
N HIS A 121 2.80 5.34 -11.35
CA HIS A 121 3.43 5.89 -10.15
C HIS A 121 2.40 6.29 -9.09
N LEU A 122 1.22 6.81 -9.49
CA LEU A 122 0.12 7.15 -8.58
C LEU A 122 -0.45 5.90 -7.91
N SER A 123 -0.57 4.79 -8.64
CA SER A 123 -0.99 3.49 -8.07
C SER A 123 -0.02 3.02 -6.99
N ILE A 124 1.29 3.06 -7.28
CA ILE A 124 2.34 2.67 -6.33
C ILE A 124 2.37 3.60 -5.11
N LEU A 125 2.22 4.91 -5.31
CA LEU A 125 2.20 5.88 -4.21
C LEU A 125 1.00 5.67 -3.28
N ARG A 126 -0.15 5.28 -3.84
CA ARG A 126 -1.38 4.98 -3.09
C ARG A 126 -1.28 3.66 -2.33
N SER A 127 -0.69 2.63 -2.93
CA SER A 127 -0.46 1.35 -2.28
C SER A 127 0.93 0.80 -2.62
N PRO A 128 1.96 1.13 -1.83
CA PRO A 128 3.32 0.61 -2.05
C PRO A 128 3.39 -0.91 -2.01
N ARG A 129 2.45 -1.57 -1.32
CA ARG A 129 2.34 -3.03 -1.25
C ARG A 129 2.21 -3.69 -2.62
N LEU A 130 1.72 -2.97 -3.65
CA LEU A 130 1.70 -3.45 -5.03
C LEU A 130 3.08 -3.94 -5.49
N LEU A 131 4.17 -3.29 -5.04
CA LEU A 131 5.55 -3.63 -5.40
C LEU A 131 6.01 -5.00 -4.90
N VAL A 132 5.32 -5.60 -3.92
CA VAL A 132 5.73 -6.87 -3.28
C VAL A 132 4.67 -7.96 -3.38
N CYS A 133 3.46 -7.65 -3.82
CA CYS A 133 2.40 -8.63 -4.01
C CYS A 133 2.69 -9.52 -5.23
N SER A 134 2.39 -10.82 -5.10
CA SER A 134 2.46 -11.75 -6.23
C SER A 134 1.37 -11.43 -7.25
N VAL A 135 1.76 -11.23 -8.51
CA VAL A 135 0.80 -11.05 -9.61
C VAL A 135 -0.13 -12.26 -9.71
N ASN A 136 0.43 -13.47 -9.72
CA ASN A 136 -0.32 -14.70 -9.96
C ASN A 136 -1.20 -15.12 -8.78
N ASN A 137 -0.72 -14.93 -7.54
CA ASN A 137 -1.38 -15.48 -6.36
C ASN A 137 -2.24 -14.46 -5.61
N GLN A 138 -2.08 -13.16 -5.92
CA GLN A 138 -2.80 -12.08 -5.23
C GLN A 138 -3.47 -11.14 -6.23
N LEU A 139 -2.70 -10.47 -7.09
CA LEU A 139 -3.25 -9.36 -7.88
C LEU A 139 -4.24 -9.84 -8.95
N ARG A 140 -3.90 -10.88 -9.71
CA ARG A 140 -4.73 -11.41 -10.80
C ARG A 140 -6.02 -12.08 -10.28
N PRO A 141 -6.00 -12.95 -9.25
CA PRO A 141 -7.23 -13.47 -8.65
C PRO A 141 -8.15 -12.35 -8.14
N THR A 142 -7.57 -11.33 -7.51
CA THR A 142 -8.35 -10.17 -7.02
C THR A 142 -8.94 -9.36 -8.17
N LEU A 143 -8.20 -9.20 -9.28
CA LEU A 143 -8.71 -8.55 -10.49
C LEU A 143 -9.90 -9.31 -11.09
N CYS A 144 -9.84 -10.65 -11.15
CA CYS A 144 -10.96 -11.48 -11.61
C CYS A 144 -12.20 -11.26 -10.76
N PHE A 145 -12.07 -11.35 -9.44
CA PHE A 145 -13.16 -11.09 -8.51
C PHE A 145 -13.76 -9.67 -8.67
N LEU A 146 -12.91 -8.65 -8.81
CA LEU A 146 -13.39 -7.28 -9.02
C LEU A 146 -14.12 -7.14 -10.37
N ARG A 147 -13.68 -7.82 -11.42
CA ARG A 147 -14.37 -7.82 -12.72
C ARG A 147 -15.75 -8.49 -12.62
N GLU A 148 -15.85 -9.60 -11.88
CA GLU A 148 -17.13 -10.27 -11.61
C GLU A 148 -18.10 -9.35 -10.84
N LEU A 149 -17.59 -8.51 -9.94
CA LEU A 149 -18.37 -7.46 -9.26
C LEU A 149 -18.74 -6.26 -10.15
N GLY A 150 -18.27 -6.22 -11.41
CA GLY A 150 -18.62 -5.16 -12.37
C GLY A 150 -17.57 -4.06 -12.53
N PHE A 151 -16.34 -4.21 -12.03
CA PHE A 151 -15.24 -3.29 -12.32
C PHE A 151 -14.68 -3.50 -13.74
N SER A 152 -15.48 -3.12 -14.75
CA SER A 152 -15.17 -3.30 -16.17
C SER A 152 -15.66 -2.11 -17.01
N GLY A 153 -15.15 -1.98 -18.23
CA GLY A 153 -15.53 -0.90 -19.16
C GLY A 153 -15.35 0.50 -18.54
N PRO A 154 -16.39 1.36 -18.54
CA PRO A 154 -16.35 2.70 -17.92
C PRO A 154 -16.05 2.70 -16.41
N HIS A 155 -16.23 1.55 -15.75
CA HIS A 155 -16.01 1.36 -14.32
C HIS A 155 -14.79 0.49 -14.02
N SER A 156 -13.91 0.32 -15.00
CA SER A 156 -12.63 -0.36 -14.83
C SER A 156 -11.78 0.29 -13.73
N LEU A 157 -10.84 -0.49 -13.20
CA LEU A 157 -9.93 0.01 -12.18
C LEU A 157 -9.10 1.17 -12.73
N THR A 158 -8.89 2.16 -11.86
CA THR A 158 -8.04 3.31 -12.14
C THR A 158 -6.91 3.34 -11.11
N CYS A 159 -5.95 4.26 -11.26
CA CYS A 159 -4.89 4.45 -10.27
C CYS A 159 -5.41 4.79 -8.85
N GLN A 160 -6.67 5.22 -8.74
CA GLN A 160 -7.34 5.49 -7.46
C GLN A 160 -7.85 4.22 -6.77
N THR A 161 -8.14 3.16 -7.54
CA THR A 161 -8.77 1.92 -7.03
C THR A 161 -7.85 0.70 -7.10
N THR A 162 -6.66 0.80 -7.68
CA THR A 162 -5.64 -0.29 -7.69
C THR A 162 -5.24 -0.77 -6.30
N LEU A 163 -5.47 0.03 -5.24
CA LEU A 163 -5.27 -0.41 -3.86
C LEU A 163 -6.13 -1.64 -3.50
N LEU A 164 -7.24 -1.88 -4.19
CA LEU A 164 -8.10 -3.04 -3.94
C LEU A 164 -7.41 -4.35 -4.31
N LEU A 165 -6.48 -4.32 -5.26
CA LEU A 165 -5.77 -5.51 -5.77
C LEU A 165 -4.86 -6.18 -4.72
N VAL A 166 -4.46 -5.44 -3.68
CA VAL A 166 -3.61 -5.96 -2.59
C VAL A 166 -4.42 -6.51 -1.41
N SER A 167 -5.75 -6.52 -1.50
CA SER A 167 -6.66 -7.06 -0.49
C SER A 167 -6.90 -8.54 -0.75
N ASN A 168 -6.90 -9.36 0.30
CA ASN A 168 -7.32 -10.76 0.19
C ASN A 168 -8.82 -10.81 -0.14
N VAL A 169 -9.20 -11.62 -1.14
CA VAL A 169 -10.59 -11.74 -1.57
C VAL A 169 -11.45 -12.32 -0.43
N GLU A 170 -11.10 -13.49 0.08
CA GLU A 170 -11.85 -14.24 1.10
C GLU A 170 -11.87 -13.54 2.46
N ASP A 171 -10.71 -13.04 2.90
CA ASP A 171 -10.57 -12.51 4.26
C ASP A 171 -10.93 -11.03 4.37
N THR A 172 -10.95 -10.29 3.25
CA THR A 172 -11.12 -8.83 3.27
C THR A 172 -12.25 -8.32 2.40
N LEU A 173 -12.35 -8.73 1.13
CA LEU A 173 -13.34 -8.17 0.22
C LEU A 173 -14.70 -8.83 0.39
N LEU A 174 -14.75 -10.16 0.41
CA LEU A 174 -15.99 -10.94 0.53
C LEU A 174 -16.77 -10.64 1.82
N PRO A 175 -16.14 -10.49 3.01
CA PRO A 175 -16.88 -10.14 4.22
C PRO A 175 -17.60 -8.78 4.14
N LYS A 176 -17.10 -7.85 3.31
CA LYS A 176 -17.76 -6.56 3.08
C LYS A 176 -18.95 -6.69 2.14
N ILE A 177 -18.84 -7.56 1.13
CA ILE A 177 -19.95 -7.92 0.25
C ILE A 177 -21.04 -8.61 1.05
N GLU A 178 -20.70 -9.61 1.86
CA GLU A 178 -21.67 -10.33 2.70
C GLU A 178 -22.29 -9.44 3.77
N PHE A 179 -21.51 -8.51 4.36
CA PHE A 179 -22.08 -7.51 5.25
C PHE A 179 -23.16 -6.67 4.56
N LEU A 180 -22.90 -6.15 3.35
CA LEU A 180 -23.87 -5.35 2.60
C LEU A 180 -25.10 -6.18 2.20
N LYS A 181 -24.91 -7.43 1.76
CA LYS A 181 -26.02 -8.36 1.48
C LYS A 181 -26.85 -8.64 2.74
N GLY A 182 -26.21 -8.74 3.90
CA GLY A 182 -26.86 -8.90 5.20
C GLY A 182 -27.79 -7.75 5.59
N LEU A 183 -27.73 -6.60 4.89
CA LEU A 183 -28.68 -5.50 5.04
C LEU A 183 -29.96 -5.70 4.22
N GLY A 184 -30.07 -6.78 3.45
CA GLY A 184 -31.21 -7.09 2.59
C GLY A 184 -31.02 -6.72 1.11
N PHE A 185 -29.82 -6.27 0.70
CA PHE A 185 -29.52 -5.97 -0.70
C PHE A 185 -29.26 -7.23 -1.52
N THR A 186 -29.68 -7.23 -2.78
CA THR A 186 -29.32 -8.28 -3.73
C THR A 186 -27.85 -8.17 -4.13
N HIS A 187 -27.30 -9.25 -4.71
CA HIS A 187 -25.93 -9.24 -5.22
C HIS A 187 -25.69 -8.13 -6.26
N GLU A 188 -26.64 -7.93 -7.18
CA GLU A 188 -26.56 -6.88 -8.21
C GLU A 188 -26.59 -5.47 -7.61
N GLU A 189 -27.40 -5.25 -6.57
CA GLU A 189 -27.45 -3.98 -5.87
C GLU A 189 -26.13 -3.68 -5.16
N VAL A 190 -25.55 -4.68 -4.48
CA VAL A 190 -24.25 -4.53 -3.83
C VAL A 190 -23.14 -4.27 -4.85
N ALA A 191 -23.13 -5.01 -5.96
CA ALA A 191 -22.20 -4.79 -7.08
C ALA A 191 -22.28 -3.34 -7.59
N ASN A 192 -23.50 -2.84 -7.85
CA ASN A 192 -23.72 -1.46 -8.28
C ASN A 192 -23.23 -0.44 -7.24
N MET A 193 -23.47 -0.69 -5.95
CA MET A 193 -23.00 0.17 -4.86
C MET A 193 -21.47 0.25 -4.79
N VAL A 194 -20.77 -0.89 -4.85
CA VAL A 194 -19.31 -0.92 -4.74
C VAL A 194 -18.63 -0.39 -5.98
N VAL A 195 -19.22 -0.56 -7.17
CA VAL A 195 -18.72 0.06 -8.40
C VAL A 195 -18.84 1.59 -8.34
N ARG A 196 -19.99 2.12 -7.89
CA ARG A 196 -20.19 3.57 -7.73
C ARG A 196 -19.41 4.18 -6.57
N SER A 197 -19.09 3.37 -5.55
CA SER A 197 -18.34 3.79 -4.36
C SER A 197 -17.34 2.71 -3.92
N PRO A 198 -16.20 2.58 -4.62
CA PRO A 198 -15.20 1.53 -4.32
C PRO A 198 -14.61 1.65 -2.90
N GLY A 199 -14.72 2.83 -2.29
CA GLY A 199 -14.35 3.06 -0.89
C GLY A 199 -15.05 2.12 0.10
N LEU A 200 -16.24 1.60 -0.22
CA LEU A 200 -16.94 0.59 0.59
C LEU A 200 -16.06 -0.64 0.86
N LEU A 201 -15.28 -1.06 -0.14
CA LEU A 201 -14.37 -2.21 -0.03
C LEU A 201 -13.11 -1.89 0.78
N THR A 202 -12.91 -0.64 1.20
CA THR A 202 -11.75 -0.20 2.00
C THR A 202 -12.09 -0.01 3.47
N PHE A 203 -13.36 0.24 3.80
CA PHE A 203 -13.79 0.50 5.17
C PHE A 203 -13.90 -0.79 5.99
N SER A 204 -13.52 -0.73 7.27
CA SER A 204 -13.72 -1.84 8.20
C SER A 204 -15.21 -2.05 8.45
N VAL A 205 -15.66 -3.31 8.43
CA VAL A 205 -17.03 -3.66 8.81
C VAL A 205 -17.31 -3.24 10.25
N GLU A 206 -16.48 -3.71 11.18
CA GLU A 206 -16.66 -3.47 12.63
C GLU A 206 -16.49 -2.00 13.04
N LYS A 207 -15.50 -1.30 12.48
CA LYS A 207 -15.11 0.04 12.94
C LYS A 207 -15.73 1.18 12.12
N ASN A 208 -16.41 0.87 11.01
CA ASN A 208 -16.96 1.90 10.13
C ASN A 208 -18.35 1.54 9.60
N LEU A 209 -18.49 0.46 8.83
CA LEU A 209 -19.76 0.16 8.17
C LEU A 209 -20.86 -0.15 9.19
N GLY A 210 -20.62 -1.09 10.10
CA GLY A 210 -21.55 -1.52 11.14
C GLY A 210 -22.07 -0.36 12.00
N PRO A 211 -21.19 0.41 12.69
CA PRO A 211 -21.63 1.51 13.54
C PRO A 211 -22.43 2.59 12.79
N LYS A 212 -22.11 2.84 11.51
CA LYS A 212 -22.85 3.82 10.70
C LYS A 212 -24.19 3.30 10.22
N VAL A 213 -24.31 2.01 9.89
CA VAL A 213 -25.60 1.37 9.62
C VAL A 213 -26.45 1.38 10.88
N GLU A 214 -25.90 0.99 12.02
CA GLU A 214 -26.63 0.96 13.29
C GLU A 214 -27.20 2.34 13.63
N PHE A 215 -26.38 3.39 13.56
CA PHE A 215 -26.84 4.75 13.80
C PHE A 215 -27.92 5.16 12.79
N PHE A 216 -27.75 4.84 11.51
CA PHE A 216 -28.70 5.20 10.48
C PHE A 216 -30.07 4.53 10.69
N LEU A 217 -30.08 3.24 10.99
CA LEU A 217 -31.33 2.49 11.14
C LEU A 217 -32.01 2.74 12.50
N ARG A 218 -31.24 2.85 13.60
CA ARG A 218 -31.79 2.93 14.96
C ARG A 218 -32.03 4.35 15.45
N GLU A 219 -31.17 5.30 15.09
CA GLU A 219 -31.23 6.67 15.60
C GLU A 219 -31.83 7.64 14.58
N MET A 220 -31.53 7.44 13.30
CA MET A 220 -32.07 8.27 12.22
C MET A 220 -33.40 7.74 11.66
N ASN A 221 -33.81 6.53 12.04
CA ASN A 221 -34.96 5.81 11.47
C ASN A 221 -34.92 5.80 9.93
N GLY A 222 -33.71 5.64 9.37
CA GLY A 222 -33.48 5.69 7.94
C GLY A 222 -33.91 4.41 7.22
N ASP A 223 -34.29 4.55 5.95
CA ASP A 223 -34.57 3.42 5.06
C ASP A 223 -33.26 2.91 4.45
N VAL A 224 -32.99 1.61 4.59
CA VAL A 224 -31.82 0.95 4.03
C VAL A 224 -31.65 1.22 2.52
N ALA A 225 -32.74 1.41 1.78
CA ALA A 225 -32.68 1.77 0.35
C ALA A 225 -31.96 3.11 0.09
N GLU A 226 -31.93 4.02 1.07
CA GLU A 226 -31.20 5.28 0.97
C GLU A 226 -29.68 5.06 0.98
N LEU A 227 -29.19 4.04 1.70
CA LEU A 227 -27.77 3.66 1.69
C LEU A 227 -27.33 3.15 0.31
N LYS A 228 -28.22 2.47 -0.42
CA LYS A 228 -28.02 2.05 -1.82
C LYS A 228 -27.99 3.26 -2.76
N ARG A 229 -28.86 4.25 -2.54
CA ARG A 229 -28.91 5.47 -3.36
C ARG A 229 -27.67 6.33 -3.14
N PHE A 230 -27.19 6.42 -1.89
CA PHE A 230 -26.06 7.25 -1.49
C PHE A 230 -24.98 6.49 -0.69
N PRO A 231 -24.24 5.55 -1.33
CA PRO A 231 -23.21 4.76 -0.67
C PRO A 231 -22.04 5.60 -0.13
N GLN A 232 -21.89 6.86 -0.59
CA GLN A 232 -20.91 7.81 -0.04
C GLN A 232 -21.19 8.16 1.43
N TYR A 233 -22.37 7.86 1.96
CA TYR A 233 -22.67 7.94 3.40
C TYR A 233 -21.54 7.39 4.28
N PHE A 234 -21.00 6.21 3.91
CA PHE A 234 -19.94 5.53 4.65
C PHE A 234 -18.58 6.24 4.60
N SER A 235 -18.39 7.21 3.72
CA SER A 235 -17.16 8.01 3.66
C SER A 235 -17.14 9.16 4.68
N PHE A 236 -18.31 9.63 5.14
CA PHE A 236 -18.40 10.74 6.10
C PHE A 236 -18.12 10.27 7.53
N SER A 237 -17.50 11.13 8.34
CA SER A 237 -17.25 10.84 9.75
C SER A 237 -18.56 10.73 10.53
N LEU A 238 -18.75 9.62 11.25
CA LEU A 238 -19.91 9.42 12.11
C LEU A 238 -20.00 10.50 13.19
N GLU A 239 -18.91 10.69 13.93
CA GLU A 239 -18.86 11.63 15.07
C GLU A 239 -18.75 13.09 14.64
N ARG A 240 -18.02 13.40 13.55
CA ARG A 240 -17.74 14.79 13.18
C ARG A 240 -18.72 15.39 12.18
N ARG A 241 -19.49 14.58 11.45
CA ARG A 241 -20.40 15.09 10.42
C ARG A 241 -21.81 14.50 10.51
N ILE A 242 -21.95 13.18 10.57
CA ILE A 242 -23.28 12.54 10.53
C ILE A 242 -24.09 12.88 11.79
N LYS A 243 -23.58 12.53 12.98
CA LYS A 243 -24.26 12.79 14.26
C LYS A 243 -24.55 14.27 14.50
N PRO A 244 -23.59 15.22 14.33
CA PRO A 244 -23.86 16.63 14.57
C PRO A 244 -24.95 17.20 13.66
N ARG A 245 -24.91 16.88 12.36
CA ARG A 245 -25.91 17.39 11.40
C ARG A 245 -27.29 16.77 11.64
N PHE A 246 -27.36 15.49 11.99
CA PHE A 246 -28.63 14.86 12.32
C PHE A 246 -29.22 15.46 13.60
N GLY A 247 -28.38 15.70 14.61
CA GLY A 247 -28.78 16.38 15.84
C GLY A 247 -29.35 17.78 15.60
N MET A 248 -28.79 18.54 14.66
CA MET A 248 -29.32 19.84 14.27
C MET A 248 -30.69 19.72 13.59
N LEU A 249 -30.82 18.81 12.62
CA LEU A 249 -32.10 18.53 11.95
C LEU A 249 -33.20 18.15 12.96
N ARG A 250 -32.88 17.25 13.90
CA ARG A 250 -33.81 16.79 14.93
C ARG A 250 -34.23 17.90 15.90
N ARG A 251 -33.30 18.76 16.35
CA ARG A 251 -33.62 19.90 17.23
C ARG A 251 -34.59 20.89 16.59
N VAL A 252 -34.50 21.01 15.28
CA VAL A 252 -35.24 21.98 14.48
C VAL A 252 -36.53 21.39 13.89
N GLY A 253 -36.72 20.07 13.98
CA GLY A 253 -37.93 19.38 13.51
C GLY A 253 -37.99 19.21 11.99
N VAL A 254 -36.85 19.25 11.30
CA VAL A 254 -36.77 19.15 9.83
C VAL A 254 -36.10 17.82 9.44
N SER A 255 -36.57 17.20 8.35
CA SER A 255 -35.91 16.04 7.73
C SER A 255 -35.22 16.43 6.41
N MET A 256 -34.12 15.74 6.10
CA MET A 256 -33.38 15.86 4.84
C MET A 256 -32.87 14.48 4.43
N ASN A 257 -32.76 14.23 3.13
CA ASN A 257 -32.07 13.02 2.64
C ASN A 257 -30.55 13.10 2.90
N LEU A 258 -29.88 11.95 2.90
CA LEU A 258 -28.46 11.82 3.22
C LEU A 258 -27.56 12.64 2.28
N GLU A 259 -27.87 12.68 0.99
CA GLU A 259 -27.08 13.43 0.02
C GLU A 259 -27.11 14.93 0.36
N ASP A 260 -28.31 15.46 0.61
CA ASP A 260 -28.48 16.87 0.91
C ASP A 260 -27.91 17.27 2.26
N MET A 261 -28.00 16.34 3.22
CA MET A 261 -27.46 16.51 4.55
C MET A 261 -25.92 16.47 4.56
N LEU A 262 -25.27 15.63 3.76
CA LEU A 262 -23.85 15.28 3.96
C LEU A 262 -22.89 15.77 2.88
N LYS A 263 -23.35 15.93 1.63
CA LYS A 263 -22.49 16.26 0.49
C LYS A 263 -22.00 17.71 0.50
N VAL A 264 -22.80 18.61 1.08
CA VAL A 264 -22.49 20.05 1.13
C VAL A 264 -21.49 20.43 2.23
N SER A 265 -20.83 21.57 2.05
CA SER A 265 -20.01 22.22 3.08
C SER A 265 -20.84 22.56 4.32
N ASP A 266 -20.17 22.94 5.41
CA ASP A 266 -20.89 23.31 6.65
C ASP A 266 -21.76 24.56 6.43
N GLY A 267 -21.26 25.55 5.69
CA GLY A 267 -22.06 26.71 5.28
C GLY A 267 -23.26 26.33 4.40
N GLY A 268 -23.06 25.42 3.44
CA GLY A 268 -24.15 24.93 2.59
C GLY A 268 -25.22 24.15 3.37
N PHE A 269 -24.80 23.36 4.36
CA PHE A 269 -25.73 22.66 5.25
C PHE A 269 -26.54 23.65 6.10
N ASN A 270 -25.87 24.65 6.69
CA ASN A 270 -26.53 25.66 7.52
C ASN A 270 -27.54 26.49 6.71
N ALA A 271 -27.19 26.89 5.49
CA ALA A 271 -28.12 27.58 4.59
C ALA A 271 -29.39 26.74 4.34
N ARG A 272 -29.23 25.45 4.02
CA ARG A 272 -30.36 24.53 3.81
C ARG A 272 -31.22 24.38 5.06
N LEU A 273 -30.61 24.33 6.24
CA LEU A 273 -31.33 24.23 7.51
C LEU A 273 -32.22 25.45 7.76
N VAL A 274 -31.71 26.66 7.47
CA VAL A 274 -32.46 27.93 7.57
C VAL A 274 -33.58 28.01 6.53
N ASP A 275 -33.34 27.55 5.31
CA ASP A 275 -34.36 27.55 4.27
C ASP A 275 -35.50 26.58 4.61
N SER A 276 -35.17 25.37 5.09
CA SER A 276 -36.15 24.36 5.44
C SER A 276 -36.99 24.74 6.67
N THR A 277 -36.41 25.46 7.63
CA THR A 277 -37.18 26.01 8.77
C THR A 277 -38.15 27.09 8.33
N SER A 278 -37.70 28.01 7.48
CA SER A 278 -38.51 29.12 6.98
C SER A 278 -39.75 28.64 6.20
N ARG A 279 -39.67 27.46 5.56
CA ARG A 279 -40.81 26.82 4.88
C ARG A 279 -41.75 26.08 5.81
N PHE A 280 -41.30 25.67 6.99
CA PHE A 280 -42.10 24.91 7.95
C PHE A 280 -43.01 25.82 8.81
N PHE A 281 -42.67 27.10 8.92
CA PHE A 281 -43.44 28.11 9.67
C PHE A 281 -44.31 29.02 8.78
N ARG A 282 -44.53 28.66 7.52
CA ARG A 282 -45.53 29.27 6.62
C ARG A 282 -46.64 28.28 6.36
#